data_AF-A0A8B8BB71-F1
#
_entry.id   AF-A0A8B8BB71-F1
#
_cell.length_a   1.000
_cell.length_b   1.000
_cell.length_c   1.000
_cell.angle_alpha   90.00
_cell.angle_beta   90.00
_cell.angle_gamma   90.00
#
_symmetry.space_group_name_H-M   'P 1'
#
loop_
_entity.id
_entity.type
_entity.pdbx_description
1 polymer ?
#
loop_
_entity_poly.entity_id
_entity_poly.type
_entity_poly.pdbx_seq_one_letter_code
_entity_poly.pdbx_strand_id
1 'polypeptide(L)'
;MNQRRRPLKLFIQLAFVIFVILFFNHMKARNMSIQSYDDHVSPENIKIVLKKDLYWTLKKRLNPRPERLVSEVNCQAIIEGDIAHISYASKLLDRVDFKFVTDREMGKLAKNCDVFFKSFDYNRFTVTQEELDFPIAYSLITYKDAVQSEMLLRATYRPHNAYCIHVDKSSSSDFFDAMEAVSKCLPNVFIASKLEDVIYEGYSRLQADINCMTDLLSYTNVNWKYLINLPAQEYPIKTNTETVKILKILNGTSSVESIYEKKLSHRRTSEMYIVNPWTLRVMGTGLPKKQPPFNVSIGKGSAYGAFSRNFVDFAVNDIKAREILKWTADTFSPDETFWATLAMNKHLGTPGIKYEASGMPDRRLWISTSVTWGFSEPKPKCHGRYVRNVCVFGIGDLHRLVSQKELFANKFHYAYQPFALMCMEEWIFNRSVTNSYYDLSYYRHLMNS
;
A
#
# COMPACT_ATOMS: atom_id res chain seq x y z
N MET A 1 -6.05 -63.69 2.55
CA MET A 1 -6.76 -62.40 2.53
C MET A 1 -6.10 -61.44 1.55
N ASN A 2 -6.92 -60.75 0.75
CA ASN A 2 -6.64 -59.54 -0.05
C ASN A 2 -5.88 -59.65 -1.38
N GLN A 3 -6.57 -60.17 -2.39
CA GLN A 3 -6.31 -59.95 -3.82
C GLN A 3 -7.36 -59.03 -4.48
N ARG A 4 -7.91 -58.02 -3.76
CA ARG A 4 -8.97 -57.11 -4.25
C ARG A 4 -8.67 -55.60 -4.08
N ARG A 5 -7.45 -55.13 -4.37
CA ARG A 5 -7.10 -53.69 -4.32
C ARG A 5 -6.39 -53.12 -5.57
N ARG A 6 -6.32 -53.86 -6.68
CA ARG A 6 -5.79 -53.33 -7.96
C ARG A 6 -6.82 -52.62 -8.87
N PRO A 7 -8.10 -53.04 -8.98
CA PRO A 7 -9.00 -52.40 -9.95
C PRO A 7 -9.46 -51.00 -9.54
N LEU A 8 -9.55 -50.69 -8.23
CA LEU A 8 -10.01 -49.37 -7.75
C LEU A 8 -9.02 -48.24 -8.07
N LYS A 9 -7.71 -48.51 -8.06
CA LYS A 9 -6.68 -47.52 -8.42
C LYS A 9 -6.71 -47.17 -9.91
N LEU A 10 -6.95 -48.15 -10.78
CA LEU A 10 -7.09 -47.90 -12.22
C LEU A 10 -8.33 -47.07 -12.54
N PHE A 11 -9.46 -47.35 -11.88
CA PHE A 11 -10.69 -46.56 -12.07
C PHE A 11 -10.53 -45.10 -11.64
N ILE A 12 -9.86 -44.84 -10.51
CA ILE A 12 -9.61 -43.46 -10.04
C ILE A 12 -8.66 -42.73 -10.99
N GLN A 13 -7.62 -43.40 -11.52
CA GLN A 13 -6.72 -42.81 -12.50
C GLN A 13 -7.43 -42.50 -13.82
N LEU A 14 -8.30 -43.40 -14.30
CA LEU A 14 -9.07 -43.17 -15.53
C LEU A 14 -10.08 -42.03 -15.37
N ALA A 15 -10.77 -41.96 -14.23
CA ALA A 15 -11.70 -40.87 -13.92
C ALA A 15 -10.98 -39.51 -13.82
N PHE A 16 -9.77 -39.47 -13.25
CA PHE A 16 -8.96 -38.26 -13.19
C PHE A 16 -8.51 -37.81 -14.58
N VAL A 17 -8.08 -38.74 -15.45
CA VAL A 17 -7.69 -38.41 -16.83
C VAL A 17 -8.87 -37.88 -17.63
N ILE A 18 -10.06 -38.49 -17.50
CA ILE A 18 -11.28 -38.01 -18.17
C ILE A 18 -11.66 -36.62 -17.66
N PHE A 19 -11.61 -36.37 -16.36
CA PHE A 19 -11.89 -35.05 -15.78
C PHE A 19 -10.91 -33.98 -16.30
N VAL A 20 -9.62 -34.30 -16.38
CA VAL A 20 -8.59 -33.40 -16.91
C VAL A 20 -8.85 -33.09 -18.39
N ILE A 21 -9.20 -34.08 -19.21
CA ILE A 21 -9.52 -33.89 -20.63
C ILE A 21 -10.77 -33.01 -20.79
N LEU A 22 -11.83 -33.26 -20.02
CA LEU A 22 -13.05 -32.44 -20.05
C LEU A 22 -12.80 -31.01 -19.58
N PHE A 23 -11.97 -30.82 -18.54
CA PHE A 23 -11.58 -29.50 -18.06
C PHE A 23 -10.79 -28.71 -19.10
N PHE A 24 -9.81 -29.33 -19.77
CA PHE A 24 -9.03 -28.67 -20.82
C PHE A 24 -9.86 -28.39 -22.08
N ASN A 25 -10.80 -29.27 -22.45
CA ASN A 25 -11.73 -29.01 -23.55
C ASN A 25 -12.71 -27.87 -23.20
N HIS A 26 -13.18 -27.78 -21.96
CA HIS A 26 -14.00 -26.66 -21.50
C HIS A 26 -13.23 -25.34 -21.49
N MET A 27 -11.96 -25.35 -21.07
CA MET A 27 -11.07 -24.19 -21.14
C MET A 27 -10.82 -23.74 -22.59
N LYS A 28 -10.66 -24.70 -23.52
CA LYS A 28 -10.46 -24.43 -24.95
C LYS A 28 -11.72 -23.85 -25.61
N ALA A 29 -12.91 -24.34 -25.22
CA ALA A 29 -14.18 -23.83 -25.71
C ALA A 29 -14.49 -22.39 -25.25
N ARG A 30 -14.00 -21.98 -24.06
CA ARG A 30 -14.14 -20.60 -23.57
C ARG A 30 -13.19 -19.59 -24.19
N ASN A 31 -12.10 -20.04 -24.83
CA ASN A 31 -11.08 -19.17 -25.43
C ASN A 31 -11.27 -18.92 -26.95
N MET A 32 -12.32 -19.47 -27.58
CA MET A 32 -12.64 -19.22 -28.99
C MET A 32 -13.49 -17.94 -29.16
N SER A 33 -12.99 -16.79 -28.71
CA SER A 33 -13.50 -15.48 -29.19
C SER A 33 -12.55 -14.34 -28.82
N ILE A 34 -11.30 -14.36 -29.29
CA ILE A 34 -10.49 -13.15 -29.53
C ILE A 34 -9.54 -13.51 -30.68
N GLN A 35 -9.69 -12.82 -31.80
CA GLN A 35 -8.85 -12.96 -32.98
C GLN A 35 -8.39 -11.55 -33.36
N SER A 36 -7.11 -11.23 -33.12
CA SER A 36 -6.24 -10.39 -33.97
C SER A 36 -4.86 -10.16 -33.32
N TYR A 37 -3.77 -10.46 -34.06
CA TYR A 37 -2.35 -10.06 -33.85
C TYR A 37 -1.63 -10.66 -32.62
N ASP A 38 -0.40 -11.18 -32.64
CA ASP A 38 0.76 -11.04 -33.53
C ASP A 38 1.52 -12.40 -33.58
N ASP A 39 1.96 -12.81 -34.76
CA ASP A 39 2.65 -14.08 -35.01
C ASP A 39 4.13 -13.94 -34.60
N HIS A 40 4.52 -14.44 -33.42
CA HIS A 40 5.87 -15.00 -33.15
C HIS A 40 6.12 -15.44 -31.68
N VAL A 41 5.10 -15.89 -30.94
CA VAL A 41 5.36 -16.54 -29.64
C VAL A 41 4.57 -17.84 -29.52
N SER A 42 5.28 -18.97 -29.65
CA SER A 42 4.70 -20.30 -29.43
C SER A 42 4.15 -20.41 -27.99
N PRO A 43 2.92 -20.92 -27.79
CA PRO A 43 2.36 -21.21 -26.46
C PRO A 43 3.22 -22.15 -25.61
N GLU A 44 4.06 -22.97 -26.24
CA GLU A 44 5.03 -23.81 -25.54
C GLU A 44 6.21 -22.99 -25.00
N ASN A 45 6.65 -21.95 -25.71
CA ASN A 45 7.70 -21.05 -25.21
C ASN A 45 7.21 -20.22 -24.02
N ILE A 46 5.95 -19.75 -24.01
CA ILE A 46 5.36 -19.05 -22.85
C ILE A 46 5.23 -19.98 -21.64
N LYS A 47 4.79 -21.24 -21.84
CA LYS A 47 4.73 -22.24 -20.76
C LYS A 47 6.11 -22.63 -20.23
N ILE A 48 7.14 -22.66 -21.08
CA ILE A 48 8.52 -22.97 -20.69
C ILE A 48 9.15 -21.80 -19.95
N VAL A 49 8.92 -20.55 -20.38
CA VAL A 49 9.36 -19.33 -19.67
C VAL A 49 8.66 -19.24 -18.31
N LEU A 50 7.33 -19.37 -18.25
CA LEU A 50 6.60 -19.38 -16.98
C LEU A 50 7.02 -20.54 -16.06
N LYS A 51 7.31 -21.74 -16.58
CA LYS A 51 7.80 -22.86 -15.74
C LYS A 51 9.25 -22.70 -15.32
N LYS A 52 10.14 -22.16 -16.16
CA LYS A 52 11.55 -21.89 -15.79
C LYS A 52 11.64 -20.72 -14.83
N ASP A 53 10.86 -19.68 -15.02
CA ASP A 53 10.77 -18.54 -14.11
C ASP A 53 10.16 -18.96 -12.79
N LEU A 54 9.07 -19.73 -12.77
CA LEU A 54 8.52 -20.25 -11.50
C LEU A 54 9.51 -21.20 -10.80
N TYR A 55 10.26 -22.02 -11.55
CA TYR A 55 11.28 -22.92 -11.00
C TYR A 55 12.50 -22.18 -10.41
N TRP A 56 12.93 -21.07 -11.01
CA TRP A 56 14.02 -20.24 -10.48
C TRP A 56 13.55 -19.27 -9.38
N THR A 57 12.35 -18.71 -9.49
CA THR A 57 11.70 -17.85 -8.50
C THR A 57 11.43 -18.60 -7.20
N LEU A 58 11.17 -19.91 -7.26
CA LEU A 58 10.95 -20.74 -6.07
C LEU A 58 12.23 -21.29 -5.44
N LYS A 59 13.42 -21.24 -6.05
CA LYS A 59 14.57 -22.06 -5.56
C LYS A 59 15.74 -21.29 -4.94
N LYS A 60 15.54 -20.16 -4.23
CA LYS A 60 16.67 -19.58 -3.47
C LYS A 60 16.48 -19.09 -2.03
N ARG A 61 15.30 -19.17 -1.42
CA ARG A 61 15.08 -19.35 0.04
C ARG A 61 13.57 -19.46 0.32
N LEU A 62 13.00 -20.66 0.14
CA LEU A 62 11.58 -20.93 0.48
C LEU A 62 11.30 -20.92 1.99
N ASN A 63 12.34 -20.85 2.82
CA ASN A 63 12.27 -20.75 4.26
C ASN A 63 13.27 -19.68 4.72
N PRO A 64 12.97 -18.39 4.49
CA PRO A 64 13.78 -17.31 5.05
C PRO A 64 13.80 -17.45 6.58
N ARG A 65 14.92 -17.09 7.20
CA ARG A 65 15.13 -17.18 8.65
C ARG A 65 15.33 -15.78 9.20
N PRO A 66 15.15 -15.56 10.50
CA PRO A 66 15.55 -14.31 11.11
C PRO A 66 17.02 -14.03 10.79
N GLU A 67 17.29 -12.84 10.28
CA GLU A 67 18.63 -12.41 9.89
C GLU A 67 18.91 -11.03 10.47
N ARG A 68 20.18 -10.81 10.80
CA ARG A 68 20.67 -9.49 11.17
C ARG A 68 21.04 -8.76 9.89
N LEU A 69 20.22 -7.80 9.49
CA LEU A 69 20.40 -6.98 8.29
C LEU A 69 21.22 -5.72 8.59
N VAL A 70 21.19 -5.25 9.84
CA VAL A 70 21.94 -4.08 10.31
C VAL A 70 23.04 -4.54 11.28
N SER A 71 24.28 -4.49 10.82
CA SER A 71 25.43 -5.01 11.56
C SER A 71 25.95 -4.03 12.63
N GLU A 72 25.69 -2.74 12.41
CA GLU A 72 26.21 -1.61 13.15
C GLU A 72 25.49 -1.42 14.49
N VAL A 73 24.21 -1.78 14.57
CA VAL A 73 23.38 -1.63 15.77
C VAL A 73 22.62 -2.92 16.09
N ASN A 74 22.03 -3.00 17.28
CA ASN A 74 21.15 -4.11 17.65
C ASN A 74 19.69 -3.65 17.50
N CYS A 75 19.10 -3.93 16.35
CA CYS A 75 17.73 -3.49 16.05
C CYS A 75 16.70 -4.13 16.98
N GLN A 76 16.88 -5.40 17.39
CA GLN A 76 15.96 -6.05 18.33
C GLN A 76 15.93 -5.32 19.67
N ALA A 77 17.09 -5.01 20.26
CA ALA A 77 17.16 -4.28 21.53
C ALA A 77 16.55 -2.87 21.43
N ILE A 78 16.74 -2.19 20.29
CA ILE A 78 16.13 -0.88 20.02
C ILE A 78 14.60 -0.97 19.96
N ILE A 79 14.08 -1.98 19.25
CA ILE A 79 12.64 -2.25 19.13
C ILE A 79 12.03 -2.61 20.50
N GLU A 80 12.79 -3.29 21.35
CA GLU A 80 12.41 -3.61 22.74
C GLU A 80 12.49 -2.41 23.69
N GLY A 81 13.05 -1.27 23.25
CA GLY A 81 13.13 -0.05 24.03
C GLY A 81 14.37 0.06 24.92
N ASP A 82 15.42 -0.72 24.66
CA ASP A 82 16.66 -0.65 25.42
C ASP A 82 17.35 0.71 25.25
N ILE A 83 17.42 1.47 26.33
CA ILE A 83 17.91 2.85 26.34
C ILE A 83 19.40 2.92 25.96
N ALA A 84 20.20 1.92 26.34
CA ALA A 84 21.63 1.91 26.05
C ALA A 84 21.87 1.71 24.55
N HIS A 85 21.15 0.80 23.91
CA HIS A 85 21.25 0.55 22.47
C HIS A 85 20.67 1.71 21.64
N ILE A 86 19.56 2.31 22.09
CA ILE A 86 19.01 3.53 21.46
C ILE A 86 20.04 4.67 21.55
N SER A 87 20.64 4.90 22.72
CA SER A 87 21.65 5.95 22.92
C SER A 87 22.91 5.70 22.08
N TYR A 88 23.35 4.44 22.00
CA TYR A 88 24.46 4.04 21.14
C TYR A 88 24.17 4.31 19.67
N ALA A 89 23.03 3.84 19.16
CA ALA A 89 22.63 4.04 17.77
C ALA A 89 22.51 5.53 17.41
N SER A 90 21.91 6.34 18.29
CA SER A 90 21.80 7.79 18.11
C SER A 90 23.17 8.47 18.00
N LYS A 91 24.17 8.08 18.82
CA LYS A 91 25.53 8.62 18.73
C LYS A 91 26.28 8.14 17.49
N LEU A 92 25.95 6.96 16.99
CA LEU A 92 26.58 6.39 15.81
C LEU A 92 26.10 7.06 14.51
N LEU A 93 24.86 7.56 14.48
CA LEU A 93 24.32 8.31 13.33
C LEU A 93 25.22 9.48 12.92
N ASP A 94 25.82 10.19 13.87
CA ASP A 94 26.69 11.34 13.60
C ASP A 94 28.10 10.94 13.14
N ARG A 95 28.45 9.65 13.21
CA ARG A 95 29.81 9.13 12.96
C ARG A 95 29.90 8.27 11.70
N VAL A 96 28.79 7.76 11.21
CA VAL A 96 28.73 6.89 10.04
C VAL A 96 28.37 7.70 8.81
N ASP A 97 29.19 7.58 7.77
CA ASP A 97 28.88 8.11 6.44
C ASP A 97 27.98 7.11 5.69
N PHE A 98 26.68 7.37 5.69
CA PHE A 98 25.70 6.54 4.99
C PHE A 98 25.69 6.84 3.49
N LYS A 99 26.19 5.89 2.70
CA LYS A 99 26.18 5.98 1.24
C LYS A 99 25.00 5.24 0.66
N PHE A 100 23.95 5.98 0.32
CA PHE A 100 22.80 5.46 -0.41
C PHE A 100 23.02 5.56 -1.92
N VAL A 101 22.44 4.62 -2.66
CA VAL A 101 22.41 4.72 -4.13
C VAL A 101 21.57 5.92 -4.55
N THR A 102 22.05 6.65 -5.56
CA THR A 102 21.29 7.75 -6.17
C THR A 102 20.17 7.21 -7.07
N ASP A 103 19.22 8.06 -7.44
CA ASP A 103 18.14 7.70 -8.39
C ASP A 103 18.71 7.13 -9.70
N ARG A 104 19.74 7.78 -10.25
CA ARG A 104 20.44 7.32 -11.46
C ARG A 104 21.08 5.95 -11.29
N GLU A 105 21.70 5.68 -10.15
CA GLU A 105 22.31 4.37 -9.87
C GLU A 105 21.26 3.30 -9.67
N MET A 106 20.15 3.61 -8.98
CA MET A 106 18.99 2.72 -8.86
C MET A 106 18.46 2.34 -10.24
N GLY A 107 18.25 3.31 -11.13
CA GLY A 107 17.79 3.05 -12.50
C GLY A 107 18.77 2.19 -13.30
N LYS A 108 20.09 2.38 -13.13
CA LYS A 108 21.10 1.51 -13.76
C LYS A 108 21.06 0.08 -13.22
N LEU A 109 20.91 -0.09 -11.91
CA LEU A 109 20.80 -1.40 -11.26
C LEU A 109 19.54 -2.14 -11.73
N ALA A 110 18.40 -1.46 -11.78
CA ALA A 110 17.10 -2.02 -12.17
C ALA A 110 16.98 -2.34 -13.66
N LYS A 111 17.90 -1.88 -14.52
CA LYS A 111 17.97 -2.35 -15.93
C LYS A 111 18.32 -3.83 -16.05
N ASN A 112 18.93 -4.42 -15.01
CA ASN A 112 19.18 -5.86 -14.93
C ASN A 112 18.43 -6.42 -13.71
N CYS A 113 17.30 -7.08 -13.96
CA CYS A 113 16.43 -7.55 -12.88
C CYS A 113 17.08 -8.62 -11.99
N ASP A 114 17.96 -9.47 -12.52
CA ASP A 114 18.69 -10.44 -11.71
C ASP A 114 19.63 -9.74 -10.72
N VAL A 115 20.32 -8.69 -11.16
CA VAL A 115 21.19 -7.87 -10.31
C VAL A 115 20.36 -7.09 -9.30
N PHE A 116 19.25 -6.49 -9.71
CA PHE A 116 18.34 -5.76 -8.83
C PHE A 116 17.79 -6.67 -7.72
N PHE A 117 17.23 -7.82 -8.09
CA PHE A 117 16.68 -8.79 -7.12
C PHE A 117 17.74 -9.31 -6.16
N LYS A 118 18.96 -9.54 -6.64
CA LYS A 118 20.07 -9.98 -5.78
C LYS A 118 20.55 -8.86 -4.84
N SER A 119 20.60 -7.62 -5.33
CA SER A 119 21.09 -6.47 -4.56
C SER A 119 20.15 -6.11 -3.41
N PHE A 120 18.84 -6.19 -3.65
CA PHE A 120 17.83 -5.79 -2.67
C PHE A 120 17.15 -6.97 -1.97
N ASP A 121 17.46 -8.20 -2.36
CA ASP A 121 16.88 -9.43 -1.80
C ASP A 121 15.35 -9.51 -1.95
N TYR A 122 14.85 -9.34 -3.17
CA TYR A 122 13.41 -9.39 -3.46
C TYR A 122 12.78 -10.79 -3.30
N ASN A 123 13.57 -11.84 -3.04
CA ASN A 123 13.09 -13.21 -2.87
C ASN A 123 13.00 -13.64 -1.38
N ARG A 124 12.89 -12.66 -0.48
CA ARG A 124 13.05 -12.85 0.98
C ARG A 124 11.77 -13.14 1.76
N PHE A 125 10.64 -13.33 1.11
CA PHE A 125 9.35 -13.51 1.79
C PHE A 125 8.93 -14.97 1.87
N THR A 126 8.24 -15.31 2.96
CA THR A 126 7.34 -16.47 3.02
C THR A 126 5.96 -16.07 2.50
N VAL A 127 5.28 -17.02 1.86
CA VAL A 127 3.89 -16.85 1.43
C VAL A 127 3.07 -17.99 2.00
N THR A 128 2.05 -17.64 2.77
CA THR A 128 1.05 -18.59 3.26
C THR A 128 -0.09 -18.74 2.25
N GLN A 129 -0.84 -19.84 2.33
CA GLN A 129 -2.06 -20.00 1.51
C GLN A 129 -3.10 -18.91 1.81
N GLU A 130 -3.19 -18.48 3.08
CA GLU A 130 -4.07 -17.40 3.49
C GLU A 130 -3.76 -16.07 2.77
N GLU A 131 -2.48 -15.78 2.51
CA GLU A 131 -2.06 -14.62 1.73
C GLU A 131 -2.38 -14.78 0.23
N LEU A 132 -2.15 -15.96 -0.35
CA LEU A 132 -2.51 -16.25 -1.75
C LEU A 132 -4.01 -16.07 -2.02
N ASP A 133 -4.85 -16.44 -1.05
CA ASP A 133 -6.31 -16.35 -1.15
C ASP A 133 -6.85 -14.94 -0.87
N PHE A 134 -5.99 -14.02 -0.38
CA PHE A 134 -6.37 -12.65 -0.04
C PHE A 134 -5.38 -11.60 -0.59
N PRO A 135 -5.31 -11.42 -1.92
CA PRO A 135 -4.41 -10.42 -2.49
C PRO A 135 -4.80 -8.99 -2.10
N ILE A 136 -3.80 -8.14 -1.92
CA ILE A 136 -3.93 -6.71 -1.60
C ILE A 136 -3.41 -5.89 -2.78
N ALA A 137 -4.08 -4.79 -3.08
CA ALA A 137 -3.62 -3.77 -4.00
C ALA A 137 -2.97 -2.60 -3.25
N TYR A 138 -1.95 -1.99 -3.83
CA TYR A 138 -1.28 -0.81 -3.28
C TYR A 138 -1.25 0.32 -4.30
N SER A 139 -1.64 1.52 -3.87
CA SER A 139 -1.42 2.79 -4.60
C SER A 139 -0.24 3.49 -3.94
N LEU A 140 0.90 3.56 -4.63
CA LEU A 140 2.12 4.18 -4.13
C LEU A 140 2.34 5.52 -4.83
N ILE A 141 2.22 6.63 -4.10
CA ILE A 141 2.49 7.97 -4.64
C ILE A 141 3.90 8.39 -4.25
N THR A 142 4.72 8.73 -5.24
CA THR A 142 6.13 9.08 -5.05
C THR A 142 6.59 10.18 -6.00
N TYR A 143 7.61 10.94 -5.58
CA TYR A 143 8.08 12.12 -6.31
C TYR A 143 9.60 12.34 -6.30
N LYS A 144 10.35 11.61 -5.46
CA LYS A 144 11.82 11.66 -5.36
C LYS A 144 12.32 10.50 -4.51
N ASP A 145 13.65 10.36 -4.45
CA ASP A 145 14.34 9.40 -3.61
C ASP A 145 13.89 7.95 -3.92
N ALA A 146 14.40 7.39 -5.02
CA ALA A 146 14.05 6.05 -5.49
C ALA A 146 14.35 4.98 -4.44
N VAL A 147 15.40 5.16 -3.63
CA VAL A 147 15.72 4.31 -2.48
C VAL A 147 14.58 4.26 -1.46
N GLN A 148 14.00 5.40 -1.09
CA GLN A 148 12.90 5.44 -0.13
C GLN A 148 11.67 4.68 -0.67
N SER A 149 11.38 4.87 -1.95
CA SER A 149 10.26 4.21 -2.64
C SER A 149 10.48 2.70 -2.76
N GLU A 150 11.70 2.29 -3.12
CA GLU A 150 12.13 0.89 -3.18
C GLU A 150 12.02 0.22 -1.80
N MET A 151 12.49 0.87 -0.73
CA MET A 151 12.42 0.32 0.62
C MET A 151 10.98 0.02 1.05
N LEU A 152 10.03 0.92 0.75
CA LEU A 152 8.60 0.69 1.01
C LEU A 152 8.04 -0.42 0.11
N LEU A 153 8.33 -0.37 -1.19
CA LEU A 153 7.88 -1.37 -2.15
C LEU A 153 8.35 -2.75 -1.71
N ARG A 154 9.64 -2.93 -1.42
CA ARG A 154 10.22 -4.20 -0.99
C ARG A 154 9.68 -4.69 0.35
N ALA A 155 9.36 -3.80 1.29
CA ALA A 155 8.75 -4.20 2.56
C ALA A 155 7.32 -4.75 2.39
N THR A 156 6.59 -4.22 1.42
CA THR A 156 5.19 -4.59 1.15
C THR A 156 5.02 -5.61 0.02
N TYR A 157 6.05 -5.80 -0.82
CA TYR A 157 5.98 -6.58 -2.04
C TYR A 157 5.65 -8.05 -1.79
N ARG A 158 4.65 -8.55 -2.51
CA ARG A 158 4.34 -9.97 -2.67
C ARG A 158 3.93 -10.24 -4.12
N PRO A 159 4.28 -11.40 -4.68
CA PRO A 159 4.02 -11.71 -6.09
C PRO A 159 2.53 -11.92 -6.39
N HIS A 160 1.71 -12.19 -5.37
CA HIS A 160 0.26 -12.35 -5.52
C HIS A 160 -0.53 -11.03 -5.35
N ASN A 161 0.09 -9.97 -4.82
CA ASN A 161 -0.52 -8.64 -4.65
C ASN A 161 -0.49 -7.84 -5.97
N ALA A 162 -1.00 -6.61 -5.98
CA ALA A 162 -0.90 -5.69 -7.12
C ALA A 162 -0.42 -4.30 -6.67
N TYR A 163 0.40 -3.63 -7.48
CA TYR A 163 0.99 -2.34 -7.12
C TYR A 163 0.91 -1.37 -8.29
N CYS A 164 0.23 -0.25 -8.06
CA CYS A 164 0.31 0.91 -8.95
C CYS A 164 1.24 1.94 -8.32
N ILE A 165 2.20 2.44 -9.10
CA ILE A 165 3.10 3.52 -8.70
C ILE A 165 2.72 4.77 -9.49
N HIS A 166 2.23 5.78 -8.79
CA HIS A 166 2.10 7.12 -9.34
C HIS A 166 3.41 7.87 -9.10
N VAL A 167 4.14 8.13 -10.18
CA VAL A 167 5.32 8.99 -10.17
C VAL A 167 4.87 10.41 -10.50
N ASP A 168 5.16 11.36 -9.61
CA ASP A 168 4.85 12.77 -9.85
C ASP A 168 5.45 13.23 -11.19
N LYS A 169 4.62 13.86 -12.02
CA LYS A 169 5.03 14.32 -13.34
C LYS A 169 6.13 15.38 -13.29
N SER A 170 6.25 16.10 -12.17
CA SER A 170 7.27 17.14 -11.93
C SER A 170 8.62 16.57 -11.47
N SER A 171 8.71 15.27 -11.22
CA SER A 171 9.95 14.61 -10.79
C SER A 171 11.07 14.71 -11.83
N SER A 172 12.31 14.54 -11.36
CA SER A 172 13.48 14.45 -12.25
C SER A 172 13.38 13.24 -13.17
N SER A 173 13.98 13.33 -14.36
CA SER A 173 14.06 12.20 -15.30
C SER A 173 14.79 11.01 -14.68
N ASP A 174 15.87 11.25 -13.92
CA ASP A 174 16.63 10.19 -13.25
C ASP A 174 15.74 9.41 -12.25
N PHE A 175 14.83 10.10 -11.54
CA PHE A 175 13.87 9.47 -10.65
C PHE A 175 12.80 8.67 -11.41
N PHE A 176 12.20 9.27 -12.44
CA PHE A 176 11.21 8.59 -13.27
C PHE A 176 11.78 7.33 -13.91
N ASP A 177 12.95 7.42 -14.54
CA ASP A 177 13.66 6.30 -15.17
C ASP A 177 13.97 5.20 -14.16
N ALA A 178 14.33 5.57 -12.93
CA ALA A 178 14.57 4.61 -11.86
C ALA A 178 13.31 3.85 -11.48
N MET A 179 12.21 4.55 -11.21
CA MET A 179 10.94 3.93 -10.84
C MET A 179 10.35 3.10 -11.98
N GLU A 180 10.50 3.56 -13.23
CA GLU A 180 10.09 2.81 -14.40
C GLU A 180 10.90 1.50 -14.53
N ALA A 181 12.22 1.56 -14.41
CA ALA A 181 13.08 0.37 -14.44
C ALA A 181 12.76 -0.62 -13.31
N VAL A 182 12.54 -0.13 -12.08
CA VAL A 182 12.12 -0.96 -10.94
C VAL A 182 10.79 -1.66 -11.23
N SER A 183 9.80 -0.92 -11.77
CA SER A 183 8.49 -1.49 -12.11
C SER A 183 8.59 -2.61 -13.15
N LYS A 184 9.44 -2.45 -14.18
CA LYS A 184 9.64 -3.43 -15.24
C LYS A 184 10.22 -4.76 -14.75
N CYS A 185 10.91 -4.76 -13.60
CA CYS A 185 11.41 -6.00 -13.01
C CYS A 185 10.33 -6.80 -12.30
N LEU A 186 9.24 -6.17 -11.84
CA LEU A 186 8.26 -6.81 -10.98
C LEU A 186 6.94 -6.99 -11.74
N PRO A 187 6.50 -8.23 -12.03
CA PRO A 187 5.42 -8.50 -13.01
C PRO A 187 4.04 -7.98 -12.58
N ASN A 188 3.85 -7.68 -11.30
CA ASN A 188 2.62 -7.17 -10.70
C ASN A 188 2.75 -5.73 -10.18
N VAL A 189 3.77 -5.02 -10.64
CA VAL A 189 4.01 -3.60 -10.37
C VAL A 189 3.98 -2.84 -11.69
N PHE A 190 3.27 -1.71 -11.73
CA PHE A 190 3.21 -0.87 -12.92
C PHE A 190 3.17 0.61 -12.55
N ILE A 191 3.65 1.45 -13.46
CA ILE A 191 3.46 2.91 -13.37
C ILE A 191 2.03 3.25 -13.78
N ALA A 192 1.38 4.15 -13.05
CA ALA A 192 0.02 4.60 -13.37
C ALA A 192 -0.08 5.11 -14.81
N SER A 193 -1.16 4.79 -15.49
CA SER A 193 -1.43 5.18 -16.88
C SER A 193 -1.56 6.70 -17.05
N LYS A 194 -1.94 7.40 -15.97
CA LYS A 194 -2.05 8.85 -15.91
C LYS A 194 -1.29 9.41 -14.71
N LEU A 195 -0.30 10.24 -15.00
CA LEU A 195 0.53 10.94 -14.01
C LEU A 195 0.09 12.40 -13.86
N GLU A 196 0.12 12.89 -12.63
CA GLU A 196 -0.30 14.23 -12.24
C GLU A 196 0.92 15.01 -11.74
N ASP A 197 0.91 16.33 -11.94
CA ASP A 197 1.82 17.25 -11.25
C ASP A 197 1.25 17.49 -9.84
N VAL A 198 1.83 16.84 -8.82
CA VAL A 198 1.20 16.77 -7.49
C VAL A 198 1.51 18.04 -6.71
N ILE A 199 0.47 18.85 -6.52
CA ILE A 199 0.55 20.11 -5.80
C ILE A 199 0.10 19.87 -4.35
N TYR A 200 0.94 20.28 -3.40
CA TYR A 200 0.62 20.20 -1.98
C TYR A 200 -0.69 20.95 -1.66
N GLU A 201 -1.58 20.29 -0.92
CA GLU A 201 -2.96 20.76 -0.60
C GLU A 201 -3.90 20.89 -1.81
N GLY A 202 -3.42 20.52 -3.01
CA GLY A 202 -4.17 20.62 -4.26
C GLY A 202 -4.89 19.32 -4.64
N TYR A 203 -5.82 19.45 -5.58
CA TYR A 203 -6.60 18.33 -6.11
C TYR A 203 -5.77 17.24 -6.79
N SER A 204 -4.63 17.59 -7.39
CA SER A 204 -3.78 16.61 -8.08
C SER A 204 -3.27 15.52 -7.14
N ARG A 205 -3.13 15.78 -5.83
CA ARG A 205 -2.81 14.73 -4.84
C ARG A 205 -3.92 13.68 -4.74
N LEU A 206 -5.18 14.10 -4.70
CA LEU A 206 -6.32 13.17 -4.70
C LEU A 206 -6.46 12.46 -6.05
N GLN A 207 -6.29 13.20 -7.15
CA GLN A 207 -6.37 12.64 -8.50
C GLN A 207 -5.32 11.56 -8.76
N ALA A 208 -4.12 11.68 -8.20
CA ALA A 208 -3.08 10.65 -8.27
C ALA A 208 -3.56 9.29 -7.72
N ASP A 209 -4.24 9.29 -6.58
CA ASP A 209 -4.84 8.08 -6.02
C ASP A 209 -5.99 7.56 -6.90
N ILE A 210 -6.86 8.44 -7.40
CA ILE A 210 -7.96 8.05 -8.29
C ILE A 210 -7.43 7.40 -9.58
N ASN A 211 -6.33 7.89 -10.14
CA ASN A 211 -5.70 7.30 -11.33
C ASN A 211 -5.20 5.88 -11.02
N CYS A 212 -4.46 5.69 -9.93
CA CYS A 212 -4.01 4.35 -9.54
C CYS A 212 -5.17 3.40 -9.20
N MET A 213 -6.20 3.88 -8.52
CA MET A 213 -7.41 3.10 -8.23
C MET A 213 -8.11 2.66 -9.52
N THR A 214 -8.18 3.52 -10.52
CA THR A 214 -8.76 3.22 -11.84
C THR A 214 -7.98 2.11 -12.55
N ASP A 215 -6.65 2.23 -12.58
CA ASP A 215 -5.79 1.22 -13.20
C ASP A 215 -5.86 -0.12 -12.45
N LEU A 216 -5.86 -0.10 -11.11
CA LEU A 216 -5.95 -1.30 -10.28
C LEU A 216 -7.30 -2.01 -10.41
N LEU A 217 -8.41 -1.28 -10.58
CA LEU A 217 -9.72 -1.88 -10.89
C LEU A 217 -9.70 -2.59 -12.25
N SER A 218 -8.96 -2.04 -13.23
CA SER A 218 -8.79 -2.58 -14.58
C SER A 218 -7.75 -3.71 -14.65
N TYR A 219 -6.87 -3.83 -13.65
CA TYR A 219 -5.82 -4.84 -13.59
C TYR A 219 -6.38 -6.22 -13.20
N THR A 220 -6.78 -7.02 -14.19
CA THR A 220 -7.48 -8.30 -13.99
C THR A 220 -6.59 -9.48 -13.62
N ASN A 221 -5.26 -9.35 -13.70
CA ASN A 221 -4.33 -10.44 -13.39
C ASN A 221 -4.36 -10.84 -11.91
N VAL A 222 -4.83 -9.95 -11.03
CA VAL A 222 -4.91 -10.16 -9.59
C VAL A 222 -6.32 -9.81 -9.10
N ASN A 223 -7.00 -10.76 -8.46
CA ASN A 223 -8.32 -10.55 -7.86
C ASN A 223 -8.19 -10.03 -6.41
N TRP A 224 -7.63 -8.83 -6.27
CA TRP A 224 -7.37 -8.19 -4.98
C TRP A 224 -8.66 -7.86 -4.20
N LYS A 225 -8.55 -7.78 -2.88
CA LYS A 225 -9.70 -7.62 -1.95
C LYS A 225 -9.79 -6.23 -1.34
N TYR A 226 -8.63 -5.64 -1.08
CA TYR A 226 -8.48 -4.32 -0.50
C TYR A 226 -7.39 -3.55 -1.22
N LEU A 227 -7.52 -2.22 -1.23
CA LEU A 227 -6.50 -1.29 -1.67
C LEU A 227 -6.00 -0.47 -0.48
N ILE A 228 -4.69 -0.32 -0.35
CA ILE A 228 -4.06 0.58 0.63
C ILE A 228 -3.29 1.64 -0.14
N ASN A 229 -3.58 2.92 0.10
CA ASN A 229 -2.82 4.01 -0.52
C ASN A 229 -1.72 4.52 0.43
N LEU A 230 -0.53 4.75 -0.11
CA LEU A 230 0.65 5.10 0.67
C LEU A 230 1.48 6.17 -0.05
N PRO A 231 1.96 7.19 0.66
CA PRO A 231 3.09 7.98 0.20
C PRO A 231 4.39 7.18 0.45
N ALA A 232 5.44 7.47 -0.32
CA ALA A 232 6.74 6.79 -0.16
C ALA A 232 7.37 6.90 1.25
N GLN A 233 6.95 7.87 2.06
CA GLN A 233 7.50 8.11 3.40
C GLN A 233 6.75 7.37 4.52
N GLU A 234 5.75 6.56 4.20
CA GLU A 234 5.17 5.60 5.15
C GLU A 234 5.94 4.28 5.16
N TYR A 235 5.84 3.55 6.26
CA TYR A 235 6.46 2.24 6.38
C TYR A 235 5.55 1.27 7.15
N PRO A 236 5.47 -0.02 6.76
CA PRO A 236 4.62 -0.98 7.42
C PRO A 236 5.06 -1.23 8.87
N ILE A 237 4.07 -1.32 9.76
CA ILE A 237 4.23 -1.78 11.14
C ILE A 237 3.46 -3.10 11.38
N LYS A 238 3.05 -3.76 10.30
CA LYS A 238 2.43 -5.09 10.23
C LYS A 238 2.97 -5.81 9.00
N THR A 239 3.27 -7.09 9.14
CA THR A 239 3.67 -7.95 8.02
C THR A 239 2.52 -8.13 7.04
N ASN A 240 2.79 -8.66 5.83
CA ASN A 240 1.72 -8.96 4.86
C ASN A 240 0.70 -9.96 5.44
N THR A 241 1.16 -11.05 6.08
CA THR A 241 0.29 -12.03 6.74
C THR A 241 -0.59 -11.40 7.83
N GLU A 242 -0.04 -10.50 8.65
CA GLU A 242 -0.82 -9.79 9.67
C GLU A 242 -1.84 -8.84 9.06
N THR A 243 -1.43 -8.07 8.05
CA THR A 243 -2.32 -7.19 7.29
C THR A 243 -3.47 -7.98 6.69
N VAL A 244 -3.21 -9.12 6.04
CA VAL A 244 -4.25 -10.02 5.51
C VAL A 244 -5.21 -10.46 6.61
N LYS A 245 -4.71 -10.93 7.76
CA LYS A 245 -5.57 -11.36 8.88
C LYS A 245 -6.44 -10.24 9.42
N ILE A 246 -5.89 -9.03 9.53
CA ILE A 246 -6.63 -7.84 9.98
C ILE A 246 -7.73 -7.49 8.96
N LEU A 247 -7.40 -7.40 7.68
CA LEU A 247 -8.36 -7.05 6.63
C LEU A 247 -9.45 -8.10 6.44
N LYS A 248 -9.15 -9.39 6.66
CA LYS A 248 -10.16 -10.46 6.72
C LYS A 248 -11.16 -10.24 7.86
N ILE A 249 -10.71 -9.74 9.02
CA ILE A 249 -11.61 -9.37 10.13
C ILE A 249 -12.51 -8.20 9.75
N LEU A 250 -11.98 -7.20 9.02
CA LEU A 250 -12.80 -6.07 8.54
C LEU A 250 -13.90 -6.49 7.56
N ASN A 251 -13.78 -7.66 6.92
CA ASN A 251 -14.84 -8.32 6.16
C ASN A 251 -15.57 -7.40 5.15
N GLY A 252 -14.81 -6.70 4.31
CA GLY A 252 -15.33 -5.76 3.31
C GLY A 252 -15.57 -4.34 3.84
N THR A 253 -15.38 -4.09 5.13
CA THR A 253 -15.40 -2.76 5.74
C THR A 253 -14.08 -2.01 5.44
N SER A 254 -14.19 -0.79 4.94
CA SER A 254 -13.08 0.13 4.69
C SER A 254 -12.69 0.88 5.96
N SER A 255 -11.39 1.14 6.08
CA SER A 255 -10.78 2.00 7.09
C SER A 255 -10.57 3.40 6.53
N VAL A 256 -11.45 4.33 6.90
CA VAL A 256 -11.42 5.73 6.42
C VAL A 256 -11.61 6.66 7.61
N GLU A 257 -10.61 7.48 7.93
CA GLU A 257 -10.76 8.51 8.97
C GLU A 257 -11.91 9.44 8.56
N SER A 258 -12.93 9.53 9.43
CA SER A 258 -14.15 10.25 9.12
C SER A 258 -14.65 10.96 10.37
N ILE A 259 -14.45 12.28 10.44
CA ILE A 259 -14.98 13.11 11.51
C ILE A 259 -15.91 14.19 10.94
N TYR A 260 -16.99 14.44 11.69
CA TYR A 260 -17.82 15.61 11.46
C TYR A 260 -17.29 16.76 12.30
N GLU A 261 -16.63 17.70 11.65
CA GLU A 261 -16.19 18.94 12.29
C GLU A 261 -16.57 20.14 11.42
N LYS A 262 -17.71 20.76 11.75
CA LYS A 262 -18.31 21.83 10.96
C LYS A 262 -17.34 22.99 10.71
N LYS A 263 -16.55 23.40 11.72
CA LYS A 263 -15.61 24.53 11.59
C LYS A 263 -14.46 24.22 10.64
N LEU A 264 -13.81 23.06 10.76
CA LEU A 264 -12.70 22.68 9.89
C LEU A 264 -13.17 22.43 8.46
N SER A 265 -14.26 21.68 8.30
CA SER A 265 -14.84 21.38 7.00
C SER A 265 -15.23 22.67 6.29
N HIS A 266 -15.91 23.59 7.00
CA HIS A 266 -16.31 24.88 6.44
C HIS A 266 -15.14 25.71 5.91
N ARG A 267 -14.01 25.81 6.63
CA ARG A 267 -12.86 26.61 6.16
C ARG A 267 -12.29 26.12 4.83
N ARG A 268 -12.28 24.81 4.59
CA ARG A 268 -11.69 24.19 3.40
C ARG A 268 -12.61 24.18 2.18
N THR A 269 -13.91 24.34 2.41
CA THR A 269 -14.94 24.15 1.37
C THR A 269 -15.91 25.32 1.23
N SER A 270 -15.75 26.42 1.98
CA SER A 270 -16.63 27.60 1.86
C SER A 270 -16.29 28.50 0.68
N GLU A 271 -15.05 28.43 0.19
CA GLU A 271 -14.58 29.21 -0.95
C GLU A 271 -13.94 28.30 -2.02
N MET A 272 -13.81 28.83 -3.23
CA MET A 272 -13.08 28.16 -4.31
C MET A 272 -11.58 28.40 -4.15
N TYR A 273 -10.79 27.36 -4.41
CA TYR A 273 -9.33 27.41 -4.38
C TYR A 273 -8.75 27.11 -5.76
N ILE A 274 -7.68 27.82 -6.13
CA ILE A 274 -6.95 27.61 -7.38
C ILE A 274 -5.46 27.42 -7.12
N VAL A 275 -4.78 26.73 -8.03
CA VAL A 275 -3.32 26.65 -8.02
C VAL A 275 -2.74 27.89 -8.68
N ASN A 276 -1.85 28.58 -7.98
CA ASN A 276 -1.03 29.63 -8.59
C ASN A 276 0.01 28.99 -9.51
N PRO A 277 0.01 29.29 -10.83
CA PRO A 277 0.91 28.63 -11.78
C PRO A 277 2.40 29.00 -11.57
N TRP A 278 2.70 30.10 -10.86
CA TRP A 278 4.06 30.56 -10.62
C TRP A 278 4.64 30.04 -9.30
N THR A 279 3.82 30.01 -8.25
CA THR A 279 4.29 29.57 -6.92
C THR A 279 3.99 28.11 -6.63
N LEU A 280 3.16 27.46 -7.46
CA LEU A 280 2.68 26.09 -7.27
C LEU A 280 2.04 25.89 -5.88
N ARG A 281 1.32 26.92 -5.41
CA ARG A 281 0.58 26.90 -4.15
C ARG A 281 -0.91 27.05 -4.40
N VAL A 282 -1.68 26.34 -3.59
CA VAL A 282 -3.14 26.52 -3.54
C VAL A 282 -3.46 27.84 -2.84
N MET A 283 -4.33 28.65 -3.44
CA MET A 283 -4.75 29.94 -2.90
C MET A 283 -6.27 30.05 -2.93
N GLY A 284 -6.84 30.56 -1.84
CA GLY A 284 -8.25 30.92 -1.78
C GLY A 284 -8.54 32.09 -2.71
N THR A 285 -9.67 32.02 -3.41
CA THR A 285 -10.09 33.08 -4.35
C THR A 285 -11.00 34.12 -3.69
N GLY A 286 -11.49 33.86 -2.46
CA GLY A 286 -12.56 34.63 -1.83
C GLY A 286 -13.94 34.41 -2.43
N LEU A 287 -14.05 33.67 -3.55
CA LEU A 287 -15.32 33.39 -4.21
C LEU A 287 -16.06 32.27 -3.47
N PRO A 288 -17.34 32.48 -3.10
CA PRO A 288 -18.12 31.46 -2.42
C PRO A 288 -18.24 30.18 -3.24
N LYS A 289 -18.02 29.04 -2.59
CA LYS A 289 -18.21 27.73 -3.22
C LYS A 289 -19.69 27.33 -3.19
N LYS A 290 -20.16 26.71 -4.27
CA LYS A 290 -21.51 26.11 -4.32
C LYS A 290 -21.63 24.96 -3.32
N GLN A 291 -22.84 24.75 -2.81
CA GLN A 291 -23.14 23.59 -1.96
C GLN A 291 -22.79 22.28 -2.66
N PRO A 292 -22.34 21.24 -1.93
CA PRO A 292 -22.03 19.95 -2.53
C PRO A 292 -23.30 19.29 -3.09
N PRO A 293 -23.17 18.48 -4.16
CA PRO A 293 -24.31 17.77 -4.72
C PRO A 293 -24.87 16.74 -3.73
N PHE A 294 -26.11 16.30 -3.96
CA PHE A 294 -26.81 15.27 -3.18
C PHE A 294 -26.98 15.56 -1.68
N ASN A 295 -26.92 16.85 -1.29
CA ASN A 295 -27.15 17.31 0.08
C ASN A 295 -26.28 16.54 1.10
N VAL A 296 -25.02 16.30 0.75
CA VAL A 296 -24.08 15.59 1.63
C VAL A 296 -23.58 16.48 2.75
N SER A 297 -23.39 15.88 3.92
CA SER A 297 -22.58 16.45 4.99
C SER A 297 -21.10 16.30 4.65
N ILE A 298 -20.37 17.40 4.67
CA ILE A 298 -18.94 17.40 4.33
C ILE A 298 -18.16 16.76 5.48
N GLY A 299 -17.37 15.74 5.15
CA GLY A 299 -16.50 15.06 6.09
C GLY A 299 -15.09 15.64 6.12
N LYS A 300 -14.44 15.56 7.28
CA LYS A 300 -12.97 15.72 7.40
C LYS A 300 -12.36 14.36 7.72
N GLY A 301 -11.24 14.05 7.09
CA GLY A 301 -10.49 12.82 7.32
C GLY A 301 -9.00 13.00 7.06
N SER A 302 -8.39 11.90 6.63
CA SER A 302 -7.00 11.81 6.18
C SER A 302 -6.97 11.40 4.71
N ALA A 303 -5.86 11.69 4.03
CA ALA A 303 -5.60 11.21 2.68
C ALA A 303 -5.44 9.67 2.62
N TYR A 304 -5.16 9.00 3.74
CA TYR A 304 -4.74 7.60 3.79
C TYR A 304 -5.81 6.66 4.34
N GLY A 305 -6.01 5.53 3.67
CA GLY A 305 -7.02 4.55 4.02
C GLY A 305 -6.69 3.12 3.59
N ALA A 306 -7.48 2.18 4.10
CA ALA A 306 -7.55 0.82 3.58
C ALA A 306 -8.96 0.58 3.07
N PHE A 307 -9.12 0.53 1.75
CA PHE A 307 -10.40 0.56 1.07
C PHE A 307 -10.77 -0.83 0.56
N SER A 308 -11.98 -1.31 0.84
CA SER A 308 -12.45 -2.54 0.19
C SER A 308 -12.59 -2.32 -1.31
N ARG A 309 -12.44 -3.38 -2.11
CA ARG A 309 -12.58 -3.28 -3.58
C ARG A 309 -13.91 -2.65 -4.01
N ASN A 310 -15.00 -2.94 -3.31
CA ASN A 310 -16.30 -2.34 -3.59
C ASN A 310 -16.33 -0.84 -3.28
N PHE A 311 -15.65 -0.39 -2.21
CA PHE A 311 -15.52 1.04 -1.93
C PHE A 311 -14.74 1.75 -3.04
N VAL A 312 -13.63 1.16 -3.50
CA VAL A 312 -12.82 1.71 -4.60
C VAL A 312 -13.64 1.80 -5.89
N ASP A 313 -14.37 0.74 -6.23
CA ASP A 313 -15.25 0.72 -7.40
C ASP A 313 -16.32 1.82 -7.33
N PHE A 314 -16.99 1.95 -6.19
CA PHE A 314 -17.95 3.04 -5.96
C PHE A 314 -17.30 4.42 -6.11
N ALA A 315 -16.14 4.64 -5.47
CA ALA A 315 -15.46 5.94 -5.49
C ALA A 315 -15.04 6.38 -6.91
N VAL A 316 -14.66 5.42 -7.76
CA VAL A 316 -14.21 5.68 -9.14
C VAL A 316 -15.37 5.73 -10.13
N ASN A 317 -16.33 4.81 -10.03
CA ASN A 317 -17.32 4.56 -11.09
C ASN A 317 -18.73 5.10 -10.78
N ASP A 318 -19.13 5.23 -9.51
CA ASP A 318 -20.48 5.67 -9.17
C ASP A 318 -20.70 7.15 -9.51
N ILE A 319 -21.86 7.48 -10.10
CA ILE A 319 -22.18 8.84 -10.52
C ILE A 319 -22.18 9.83 -9.34
N LYS A 320 -22.66 9.42 -8.17
CA LYS A 320 -22.69 10.29 -6.99
C LYS A 320 -21.28 10.58 -6.51
N ALA A 321 -20.43 9.54 -6.44
CA ALA A 321 -19.04 9.69 -6.04
C ALA A 321 -18.26 10.59 -7.01
N ARG A 322 -18.44 10.40 -8.31
CA ARG A 322 -17.78 11.23 -9.35
C ARG A 322 -18.21 12.69 -9.33
N GLU A 323 -19.49 12.97 -9.11
CA GLU A 323 -19.97 14.35 -8.99
C GLU A 323 -19.48 15.02 -7.69
N ILE A 324 -19.33 14.26 -6.59
CA ILE A 324 -18.68 14.76 -5.37
C ILE A 324 -17.19 15.00 -5.60
N LEU A 325 -16.49 14.10 -6.28
CA LEU A 325 -15.08 14.26 -6.64
C LEU A 325 -14.84 15.50 -7.51
N LYS A 326 -15.71 15.72 -8.49
CA LYS A 326 -15.67 16.93 -9.32
C LYS A 326 -15.91 18.18 -8.49
N TRP A 327 -16.83 18.13 -7.53
CA TRP A 327 -17.09 19.24 -6.62
C TRP A 327 -15.89 19.55 -5.70
N THR A 328 -15.10 18.55 -5.28
CA THR A 328 -13.90 18.79 -4.46
C THR A 328 -12.70 19.36 -5.23
N ALA A 329 -12.74 19.41 -6.57
CA ALA A 329 -11.60 19.80 -7.41
C ALA A 329 -11.00 21.19 -7.12
N ASP A 330 -11.84 22.12 -6.70
CA ASP A 330 -11.51 23.50 -6.34
C ASP A 330 -11.76 23.75 -4.84
N THR A 331 -11.46 22.75 -3.99
CA THR A 331 -11.41 22.88 -2.52
C THR A 331 -9.97 22.77 -2.01
N PHE A 332 -9.76 23.16 -0.75
CA PHE A 332 -8.45 23.04 -0.10
C PHE A 332 -8.25 21.67 0.55
N SER A 333 -7.15 20.99 0.24
CA SER A 333 -6.85 19.62 0.70
C SER A 333 -8.02 18.65 0.47
N PRO A 334 -8.46 18.46 -0.79
CA PRO A 334 -9.62 17.62 -1.10
C PRO A 334 -9.42 16.14 -0.75
N ASP A 335 -8.19 15.67 -0.67
CA ASP A 335 -7.80 14.34 -0.18
C ASP A 335 -8.22 14.10 1.27
N GLU A 336 -8.24 15.14 2.11
CA GLU A 336 -8.76 15.08 3.49
C GLU A 336 -10.28 15.34 3.59
N THR A 337 -10.98 15.45 2.45
CA THR A 337 -12.42 15.77 2.39
C THR A 337 -13.21 14.68 1.67
N PHE A 338 -12.73 14.24 0.51
CA PHE A 338 -13.45 13.35 -0.40
C PHE A 338 -13.77 12.00 0.25
N TRP A 339 -12.77 11.29 0.76
CA TRP A 339 -12.94 9.96 1.35
C TRP A 339 -13.91 9.98 2.54
N ALA A 340 -13.70 10.93 3.45
CA ALA A 340 -14.57 11.12 4.62
C ALA A 340 -15.99 11.49 4.22
N THR A 341 -16.17 12.32 3.20
CA THR A 341 -17.50 12.69 2.69
C THR A 341 -18.22 11.48 2.09
N LEU A 342 -17.54 10.62 1.32
CA LEU A 342 -18.16 9.38 0.84
C LEU A 342 -18.55 8.45 2.00
N ALA A 343 -17.71 8.34 3.03
CA ALA A 343 -17.97 7.47 4.17
C ALA A 343 -19.14 7.97 5.04
N MET A 344 -19.19 9.27 5.35
CA MET A 344 -20.11 9.83 6.35
C MET A 344 -21.58 9.88 5.92
N ASN A 345 -21.85 9.76 4.63
CA ASN A 345 -23.18 9.98 4.07
C ASN A 345 -23.83 8.65 3.69
N LYS A 346 -24.51 8.02 4.66
CA LYS A 346 -25.18 6.72 4.48
C LYS A 346 -26.15 6.68 3.30
N HIS A 347 -26.81 7.80 2.98
CA HIS A 347 -27.74 7.91 1.85
C HIS A 347 -27.07 7.85 0.47
N LEU A 348 -25.74 8.01 0.40
CA LEU A 348 -25.01 7.76 -0.84
C LEU A 348 -25.06 6.28 -1.23
N GLY A 349 -25.18 5.37 -0.26
CA GLY A 349 -25.09 3.94 -0.47
C GLY A 349 -23.65 3.43 -0.58
N THR A 350 -22.68 4.19 -0.04
CA THR A 350 -21.26 3.86 -0.10
C THR A 350 -21.00 2.47 0.50
N PRO A 351 -20.46 1.51 -0.28
CA PRO A 351 -20.23 0.16 0.20
C PRO A 351 -19.05 0.11 1.17
N GLY A 352 -19.08 -0.86 2.08
CA GLY A 352 -17.97 -1.10 3.00
C GLY A 352 -17.82 -0.06 4.10
N ILE A 353 -18.89 0.64 4.50
CA ILE A 353 -18.85 1.53 5.66
C ILE A 353 -19.65 0.92 6.81
N LYS A 354 -18.99 0.77 7.97
CA LYS A 354 -19.66 0.40 9.22
C LYS A 354 -20.14 1.68 9.90
N TYR A 355 -21.46 1.80 10.00
CA TYR A 355 -22.13 2.91 10.67
C TYR A 355 -22.49 2.54 12.11
N GLU A 356 -22.34 3.50 13.01
CA GLU A 356 -22.91 3.46 14.35
C GLU A 356 -24.44 3.71 14.30
N ALA A 357 -25.12 3.52 15.44
CA ALA A 357 -26.54 3.84 15.59
C ALA A 357 -26.87 5.31 15.28
N SER A 358 -25.89 6.21 15.45
CA SER A 358 -26.00 7.64 15.10
C SER A 358 -26.08 7.89 13.59
N GLY A 359 -25.78 6.89 12.76
CA GLY A 359 -25.63 7.04 11.31
C GLY A 359 -24.27 7.57 10.87
N MET A 360 -23.35 7.84 11.81
CA MET A 360 -21.97 8.21 11.52
C MET A 360 -21.09 6.97 11.33
N PRO A 361 -20.00 7.05 10.54
CA PRO A 361 -19.01 5.97 10.48
C PRO A 361 -18.35 5.76 11.84
N ASP A 362 -18.10 4.50 12.21
CA ASP A 362 -17.35 4.19 13.43
C ASP A 362 -15.91 4.68 13.30
N ARG A 363 -15.58 5.71 14.09
CA ARG A 363 -14.28 6.39 14.02
C ARG A 363 -13.12 5.50 14.47
N ARG A 364 -13.40 4.46 15.28
CA ARG A 364 -12.38 3.54 15.77
C ARG A 364 -11.84 2.65 14.65
N LEU A 365 -12.55 2.57 13.51
CA LEU A 365 -12.12 1.81 12.34
C LEU A 365 -11.02 2.48 11.51
N TRP A 366 -10.52 3.64 11.92
CA TRP A 366 -9.33 4.21 11.31
C TRP A 366 -8.07 3.52 11.84
N ILE A 367 -7.56 2.57 11.05
CA ILE A 367 -6.38 1.74 11.37
C ILE A 367 -5.36 1.73 10.22
N SER A 368 -5.49 2.62 9.23
CA SER A 368 -4.59 2.66 8.07
C SER A 368 -3.19 3.10 8.48
N THR A 369 -3.07 4.29 9.08
CA THR A 369 -1.79 4.94 9.31
C THR A 369 -1.73 5.60 10.68
N SER A 370 -0.72 5.23 11.48
CA SER A 370 -0.39 5.92 12.73
C SER A 370 0.43 7.17 12.43
N VAL A 371 -0.01 8.31 12.94
CA VAL A 371 0.68 9.61 12.78
C VAL A 371 0.88 10.24 14.15
N THR A 372 2.11 10.68 14.44
CA THR A 372 2.39 11.42 15.68
C THR A 372 2.36 12.92 15.42
N TRP A 373 1.28 13.57 15.87
CA TRP A 373 1.03 15.00 15.70
C TRP A 373 1.58 15.82 16.87
N GLY A 374 2.35 16.87 16.56
CA GLY A 374 2.99 17.74 17.54
C GLY A 374 2.06 18.79 18.16
N PHE A 375 0.81 18.86 17.71
CA PHE A 375 -0.25 19.69 18.29
C PHE A 375 -1.18 18.91 19.23
N SER A 376 -0.99 17.59 19.38
CA SER A 376 -1.71 16.80 20.38
C SER A 376 -1.31 17.24 21.78
N GLU A 377 -2.22 17.18 22.74
CA GLU A 377 -1.95 17.56 24.14
C GLU A 377 -2.09 16.35 25.08
N PRO A 378 -1.05 16.00 25.88
CA PRO A 378 0.28 16.62 25.89
C PRO A 378 1.05 16.34 24.60
N LYS A 379 1.91 17.28 24.17
CA LYS A 379 2.75 17.11 22.98
C LYS A 379 3.55 15.81 23.06
N PRO A 380 3.32 14.85 22.15
CA PRO A 380 4.04 13.59 22.19
C PRO A 380 5.54 13.80 22.04
N LYS A 381 6.34 12.97 22.71
CA LYS A 381 7.78 12.94 22.48
C LYS A 381 8.04 12.33 21.10
N CYS A 382 8.78 13.07 20.27
CA CYS A 382 9.31 12.63 18.99
C CYS A 382 10.83 12.53 19.14
N HIS A 383 11.39 11.34 18.97
CA HIS A 383 12.84 11.12 19.07
C HIS A 383 13.58 11.50 17.79
N GLY A 384 12.88 11.72 16.67
CA GLY A 384 13.39 12.39 15.48
C GLY A 384 13.16 13.90 15.49
N ARG A 385 12.36 14.42 14.55
CA ARG A 385 12.01 15.85 14.48
C ARG A 385 10.59 16.10 14.02
N TYR A 386 10.00 17.21 14.44
CA TYR A 386 8.73 17.68 13.88
C TYR A 386 8.94 18.47 12.59
N VAL A 387 8.22 18.11 11.53
CA VAL A 387 8.15 18.87 10.27
C VAL A 387 6.68 19.10 9.94
N ARG A 388 6.25 20.37 9.94
CA ARG A 388 4.84 20.76 9.78
C ARG A 388 3.92 20.03 10.77
N ASN A 389 4.33 19.98 12.03
CA ASN A 389 3.65 19.27 13.13
C ASN A 389 3.53 17.74 12.98
N VAL A 390 4.14 17.11 11.98
CA VAL A 390 4.23 15.64 11.89
C VAL A 390 5.62 15.20 12.34
N CYS A 391 5.70 14.23 13.25
CA CYS A 391 6.97 13.62 13.64
C CYS A 391 7.55 12.83 12.46
N VAL A 392 8.76 13.20 12.04
CA VAL A 392 9.67 12.35 11.28
C VAL A 392 10.37 11.47 12.29
N PHE A 393 10.08 10.18 12.28
CA PHE A 393 10.52 9.25 13.32
C PHE A 393 12.03 9.07 13.33
N GLY A 394 12.59 8.99 14.53
CA GLY A 394 13.96 8.58 14.80
C GLY A 394 14.03 7.21 15.46
N ILE A 395 15.25 6.75 15.71
CA ILE A 395 15.50 5.39 16.23
C ILE A 395 14.83 5.13 17.60
N GLY A 396 14.70 6.17 18.43
CA GLY A 396 14.04 6.08 19.74
C GLY A 396 12.51 6.01 19.69
N ASP A 397 11.89 6.24 18.53
CA ASP A 397 10.44 6.15 18.38
C ASP A 397 9.98 4.69 18.12
N LEU A 398 10.87 3.82 17.63
CA LEU A 398 10.51 2.51 17.07
C LEU A 398 9.76 1.61 18.05
N HIS A 399 10.20 1.55 19.31
CA HIS A 399 9.55 0.75 20.36
C HIS A 399 8.05 1.07 20.50
N ARG A 400 7.70 2.36 20.45
CA ARG A 400 6.30 2.79 20.51
C ARG A 400 5.57 2.50 19.20
N LEU A 401 6.23 2.63 18.05
CA LEU A 401 5.61 2.43 16.74
C LEU A 401 5.18 0.98 16.50
N VAL A 402 6.02 0.01 16.88
CA VAL A 402 5.70 -1.41 16.67
C VAL A 402 4.53 -1.93 17.52
N SER A 403 4.13 -1.19 18.55
CA SER A 403 2.97 -1.52 19.39
C SER A 403 1.65 -0.90 18.91
N GLN A 404 1.71 0.02 17.95
CA GLN A 404 0.54 0.67 17.36
C GLN A 404 -0.37 -0.33 16.65
N LYS A 405 -1.67 -0.02 16.55
CA LYS A 405 -2.69 -0.91 15.98
C LYS A 405 -2.94 -0.65 14.50
N GLU A 406 -2.35 0.40 13.96
CA GLU A 406 -2.45 0.75 12.56
C GLU A 406 -1.58 -0.18 11.70
N LEU A 407 -1.80 -0.16 10.38
CA LEU A 407 -1.06 -0.96 9.42
C LEU A 407 0.30 -0.34 9.08
N PHE A 408 0.34 0.99 8.97
CA PHE A 408 1.50 1.79 8.60
C PHE A 408 1.78 2.89 9.62
N ALA A 409 2.97 3.49 9.55
CA ALA A 409 3.31 4.67 10.33
C ALA A 409 3.89 5.79 9.43
N ASN A 410 3.45 7.03 9.68
CA ASN A 410 3.89 8.24 8.98
C ASN A 410 4.62 9.19 9.96
N LYS A 411 5.87 9.62 9.70
CA LYS A 411 6.70 9.36 8.51
C LYS A 411 8.15 9.08 8.80
N PHE A 412 8.81 8.47 7.81
CA PHE A 412 10.23 8.16 7.79
C PHE A 412 10.94 8.90 6.65
N HIS A 413 12.23 9.17 6.85
CA HIS A 413 13.12 9.69 5.82
C HIS A 413 14.44 8.91 5.89
N TYR A 414 14.69 8.09 4.87
CA TYR A 414 15.83 7.16 4.82
C TYR A 414 17.18 7.85 5.10
N ALA A 415 17.38 9.09 4.64
CA ALA A 415 18.63 9.82 4.82
C ALA A 415 18.73 10.65 6.12
N TYR A 416 17.63 10.90 6.84
CA TYR A 416 17.66 11.73 8.07
C TYR A 416 17.90 10.89 9.34
N GLN A 417 17.29 9.72 9.41
CA GLN A 417 17.49 8.74 10.50
C GLN A 417 17.62 7.33 9.89
N PRO A 418 18.73 7.04 9.16
CA PRO A 418 18.94 5.76 8.48
C PRO A 418 18.63 4.53 9.32
N PHE A 419 19.19 4.45 10.53
CA PHE A 419 18.96 3.29 11.40
C PHE A 419 17.49 3.10 11.76
N ALA A 420 16.66 4.16 11.80
CA ALA A 420 15.24 4.00 12.09
C ALA A 420 14.56 3.14 11.01
N LEU A 421 14.82 3.43 9.74
CA LEU A 421 14.22 2.69 8.63
C LEU A 421 14.88 1.33 8.43
N MET A 422 16.21 1.25 8.57
CA MET A 422 16.95 -0.02 8.47
C MET A 422 16.52 -1.01 9.57
N CYS A 423 16.32 -0.55 10.82
CA CYS A 423 15.82 -1.40 11.89
C CYS A 423 14.35 -1.76 11.73
N MET A 424 13.51 -0.87 11.20
CA MET A 424 12.13 -1.23 10.83
C MET A 424 12.11 -2.30 9.74
N GLU A 425 13.02 -2.23 8.78
CA GLU A 425 13.17 -3.23 7.72
C GLU A 425 13.61 -4.60 8.27
N GLU A 426 14.65 -4.63 9.12
CA GLU A 426 15.07 -5.86 9.79
C GLU A 426 13.93 -6.44 10.64
N TRP A 427 13.24 -5.60 11.39
CA TRP A 427 12.13 -6.03 12.23
C TRP A 427 10.96 -6.61 11.41
N ILE A 428 10.52 -5.93 10.35
CA ILE A 428 9.40 -6.41 9.53
C ILE A 428 9.75 -7.71 8.79
N PHE A 429 10.99 -7.81 8.30
CA PHE A 429 11.51 -9.03 7.70
C PHE A 429 11.51 -10.17 8.72
N ASN A 430 12.19 -10.00 9.85
CA ASN A 430 12.29 -11.03 10.90
C ASN A 430 10.91 -11.47 11.40
N ARG A 431 9.99 -10.53 11.57
CA ARG A 431 8.62 -10.83 11.99
C ARG A 431 7.84 -11.64 10.94
N SER A 432 8.08 -11.39 9.65
CA SER A 432 7.41 -12.13 8.57
C SER A 432 7.85 -13.59 8.47
N VAL A 433 9.09 -13.89 8.90
CA VAL A 433 9.68 -15.22 8.75
C VAL A 433 9.54 -16.08 10.01
N THR A 434 9.43 -15.48 11.19
CA THR A 434 9.17 -16.24 12.44
C THR A 434 7.71 -16.68 12.59
N ASN A 435 6.79 -16.08 11.83
CA ASN A 435 5.34 -16.26 12.00
C ASN A 435 4.91 -16.12 13.47
N SER A 436 5.51 -15.14 14.18
CA SER A 436 5.24 -14.89 15.59
C SER A 436 3.74 -14.64 15.81
N TYR A 437 3.22 -15.11 16.94
CA TYR A 437 1.84 -14.84 17.32
C TYR A 437 1.56 -13.33 17.29
N TYR A 438 0.44 -12.97 16.69
CA TYR A 438 -0.06 -11.60 16.67
C TYR A 438 -1.47 -11.58 17.24
N ASP A 439 -1.67 -10.78 18.28
CA ASP A 439 -2.96 -10.67 18.92
C ASP A 439 -3.94 -9.85 18.08
N LEU A 440 -4.95 -10.54 17.56
CA LEU A 440 -6.02 -9.96 16.75
C LEU A 440 -7.25 -9.54 17.57
N SER A 441 -7.20 -9.65 18.91
CA SER A 441 -8.32 -9.34 19.81
C SER A 441 -8.87 -7.93 19.60
N TYR A 442 -7.97 -6.94 19.48
CA TYR A 442 -8.32 -5.54 19.23
C TYR A 442 -9.20 -5.39 17.98
N TYR A 443 -8.80 -5.97 16.85
CA TYR A 443 -9.54 -5.86 15.58
C TYR A 443 -10.86 -6.62 15.60
N ARG A 444 -10.91 -7.79 16.27
CA ARG A 444 -12.17 -8.53 16.43
C ARG A 444 -13.16 -7.75 17.30
N HIS A 445 -12.69 -7.16 18.40
CA HIS A 445 -13.53 -6.33 19.26
C HIS A 445 -14.04 -5.10 18.50
N LEU A 446 -13.16 -4.46 17.73
CA LEU A 446 -13.50 -3.33 16.88
C LEU A 446 -14.64 -3.64 15.88
N MET A 447 -14.67 -4.85 15.34
CA MET A 447 -15.74 -5.27 14.43
C MET A 447 -17.02 -5.74 15.14
N ASN A 448 -16.94 -6.18 16.40
CA ASN A 448 -18.09 -6.69 17.17
C ASN A 448 -18.80 -5.65 18.04
N SER A 449 -18.15 -4.54 18.38
CA SER A 449 -18.77 -3.38 19.04
C SER A 449 -19.54 -2.54 18.05
#